data_AF-A0AAE3ZQ34-F1
#
_entry.id   AF-A0AAE3ZQ34-F1
#
_cell.length_a   1.000
_cell.length_b   1.000
_cell.length_c   1.000
_cell.angle_alpha   90.00
_cell.angle_beta   90.00
_cell.angle_gamma   90.00
#
_symmetry.space_group_name_H-M   'P 1'
#
loop_
_entity.id
_entity.type
_entity.pdbx_description
1 polymer ?
#
loop_
_entity_poly.entity_id
_entity_poly.type
_entity_poly.pdbx_seq_one_letter_code
_entity_poly.pdbx_strand_id
1 'polypeptide(L)'
;MEAIDVTTPALRACADRLAAVARRLLGMPPGRLSVTAPGWASTGASADLADAAWSALDRCGTGVAAAASALARAATAYEAVDQSTAARLRRLNGAHR
;
A
#
# COMPACT_ATOMS: atom_id res chain seq x y z
N MET A 1 -18.21 5.06 14.32
CA MET A 1 -17.22 4.45 13.41
C MET A 1 -17.89 3.24 12.80
N GLU A 2 -18.30 3.35 11.55
CA GLU A 2 -19.05 2.31 10.84
C GLU A 2 -18.08 1.21 10.38
N ALA A 3 -18.40 -0.06 10.65
CA ALA A 3 -17.56 -1.18 10.26
C ALA A 3 -17.70 -1.36 8.74
N ILE A 4 -16.67 -1.00 8.00
CA ILE A 4 -16.61 -1.31 6.57
C ILE A 4 -16.40 -2.82 6.47
N ASP A 5 -17.40 -3.54 5.97
CA ASP A 5 -17.38 -4.99 5.81
C ASP A 5 -16.50 -5.35 4.60
N VAL A 6 -15.18 -5.45 4.84
CA VAL A 6 -14.18 -5.71 3.80
C VAL A 6 -13.78 -7.18 3.84
N THR A 7 -13.99 -7.89 2.74
CA THR A 7 -13.59 -9.29 2.61
C THR A 7 -12.07 -9.42 2.46
N THR A 8 -11.50 -10.54 2.93
CA THR A 8 -10.07 -10.84 2.80
C THR A 8 -9.53 -10.72 1.36
N PRO A 9 -10.23 -11.21 0.32
CA PRO A 9 -9.78 -11.01 -1.07
C PRO A 9 -9.70 -9.53 -1.48
N ALA A 10 -10.62 -8.69 -0.99
CA ALA A 10 -10.61 -7.26 -1.26
C ALA A 10 -9.42 -6.55 -0.57
N LEU A 11 -9.08 -6.95 0.66
CA LEU A 11 -7.89 -6.45 1.37
C LEU A 11 -6.60 -6.80 0.61
N ARG A 12 -6.47 -8.03 0.12
CA ARG A 12 -5.31 -8.46 -0.68
C ARG A 12 -5.20 -7.70 -2.00
N ALA A 13 -6.30 -7.61 -2.75
CA ALA A 13 -6.31 -6.86 -4.00
C ALA A 13 -5.96 -5.38 -3.79
N CYS A 14 -6.39 -4.78 -2.67
CA CYS A 14 -6.01 -3.43 -2.29
C CYS A 14 -4.52 -3.32 -1.98
N ALA A 15 -3.99 -4.24 -1.15
CA ALA A 15 -2.57 -4.30 -0.82
C ALA A 15 -1.68 -4.43 -2.08
N ASP A 16 -2.05 -5.30 -3.03
CA ASP A 16 -1.30 -5.51 -4.26
C ASP A 16 -1.29 -4.27 -5.16
N ARG A 17 -2.45 -3.58 -5.28
CA ARG A 17 -2.56 -2.31 -6.02
C ARG A 17 -1.68 -1.23 -5.38
N LEU A 18 -1.73 -1.09 -4.06
CA LEU A 18 -0.88 -0.13 -3.33
C LEU A 18 0.61 -0.48 -3.50
N ALA A 19 0.98 -1.76 -3.38
CA ALA A 19 2.36 -2.19 -3.61
C ALA A 19 2.84 -1.90 -5.04
N ALA A 20 1.98 -2.05 -6.05
CA ALA A 20 2.31 -1.71 -7.43
C ALA A 20 2.51 -0.20 -7.61
N VAL A 21 1.68 0.64 -6.97
CA VAL A 21 1.83 2.10 -6.96
C VAL A 21 3.13 2.50 -6.25
N ALA A 22 3.41 1.94 -5.08
CA ALA A 22 4.65 2.21 -4.35
C ALA A 22 5.89 1.86 -5.19
N ARG A 23 5.91 0.69 -5.85
CA ARG A 23 7.02 0.31 -6.76
C ARG A 23 7.21 1.28 -7.91
N ARG A 24 6.11 1.82 -8.47
CA ARG A 24 6.18 2.83 -9.54
C ARG A 24 6.72 4.16 -9.03
N LEU A 25 6.34 4.57 -7.82
CA LEU A 25 6.79 5.81 -7.19
C LEU A 25 8.27 5.71 -6.80
N LEU A 26 8.67 4.61 -6.15
CA LEU A 26 10.03 4.37 -5.67
C LEU A 26 11.01 3.98 -6.80
N GLY A 27 10.52 3.39 -7.89
CA GLY A 27 11.34 3.00 -9.04
C GLY A 27 11.55 4.12 -10.08
N MET A 28 10.98 5.30 -9.86
CA MET A 28 11.14 6.42 -10.78
C MET A 28 12.53 7.05 -10.54
N PRO A 29 13.40 7.15 -11.56
CA PRO A 29 14.77 7.61 -11.35
C PRO A 29 14.81 9.11 -11.00
N PRO A 30 15.63 9.52 -10.02
CA PRO A 30 15.74 10.91 -9.61
C PRO A 30 16.08 11.81 -10.81
N GLY A 31 15.46 12.99 -10.87
CA GLY A 31 15.65 13.97 -11.97
C GLY A 31 14.76 13.82 -13.20
N ARG A 32 13.87 12.81 -13.29
CA ARG A 32 12.91 12.69 -14.43
C ARG A 32 11.69 13.61 -14.37
N LEU A 33 11.47 14.31 -13.26
CA LEU A 33 10.49 15.39 -13.20
C LEU A 33 11.05 16.59 -13.96
N SER A 34 10.82 16.61 -15.27
CA SER A 34 11.11 17.77 -16.10
C SER A 34 10.16 18.90 -15.71
N VAL A 35 10.51 19.68 -14.69
CA VAL A 35 9.80 20.91 -14.36
C VAL A 35 10.22 21.97 -15.38
N THR A 36 9.54 22.01 -16.52
CA THR A 36 9.69 23.12 -17.47
C THR A 36 8.89 24.30 -16.96
N ALA A 37 9.54 25.22 -16.26
CA ALA A 37 8.99 26.52 -15.91
C ALA A 37 9.62 27.59 -16.83
N PRO A 38 9.07 27.82 -18.04
CA PRO A 38 9.58 28.86 -18.93
C PRO A 38 9.45 30.23 -18.24
N GLY A 39 10.59 30.86 -17.93
CA GLY A 39 10.66 32.15 -17.25
C GLY A 39 11.34 32.14 -15.88
N TRP A 40 11.67 30.96 -15.32
CA TRP A 40 12.44 30.88 -14.07
C TRP A 40 13.92 31.09 -14.37
N ALA A 41 14.42 32.31 -14.12
CA ALA A 41 15.77 32.74 -14.45
C ALA A 41 16.89 32.05 -13.62
N SER A 42 16.54 31.26 -12.60
CA SER A 42 17.51 30.52 -11.79
C SER A 42 17.32 29.01 -11.93
N THR A 43 18.33 28.36 -12.50
CA THR A 43 18.45 26.89 -12.55
C THR A 43 18.38 26.24 -11.16
N GLY A 44 18.77 26.95 -10.10
CA GLY A 44 18.69 26.49 -8.71
C GLY A 44 17.25 26.27 -8.21
N ALA A 45 16.35 27.23 -8.42
CA ALA A 45 14.95 27.11 -7.96
C ALA A 45 14.19 25.93 -8.61
N SER A 46 14.51 25.63 -9.87
CA SER A 46 13.94 24.46 -10.56
C SER A 46 14.50 23.14 -10.01
N ALA A 47 15.78 23.11 -9.61
CA ALA A 47 16.40 21.95 -8.98
C ALA A 47 15.83 21.70 -7.57
N ASP A 48 15.73 22.74 -6.74
CA ASP A 48 15.14 22.64 -5.39
C ASP A 48 13.69 22.15 -5.43
N LEU A 49 12.90 22.63 -6.41
CA LEU A 49 11.53 22.16 -6.62
C LEU A 49 11.48 20.70 -7.08
N ALA A 50 12.39 20.29 -7.96
CA ALA A 50 12.50 18.89 -8.38
C ALA A 50 12.85 18.00 -7.19
N ASP A 51 13.81 18.39 -6.35
CA ASP A 51 14.22 17.64 -5.16
C ASP A 51 13.10 17.59 -4.10
N ALA A 52 12.39 18.69 -3.88
CA ALA A 52 11.24 18.72 -2.98
C ALA A 52 10.11 17.81 -3.49
N ALA A 53 9.83 17.81 -4.80
CA ALA A 53 8.86 16.92 -5.42
C ALA A 53 9.28 15.46 -5.31
N TRP A 54 10.56 15.14 -5.54
CA TRP A 54 11.11 13.81 -5.34
C TRP A 54 10.98 13.33 -3.89
N SER A 55 11.35 14.17 -2.92
CA SER A 55 11.22 13.88 -1.50
C SER A 55 9.76 13.63 -1.09
N ALA A 56 8.80 14.37 -1.67
CA ALA A 56 7.38 14.14 -1.44
C ALA A 56 6.91 12.80 -2.03
N LEU A 57 7.33 12.48 -3.27
CA LEU A 57 6.97 11.22 -3.94
C LEU A 57 7.57 10.00 -3.22
N ASP A 58 8.80 10.10 -2.73
CA ASP A 58 9.46 9.06 -1.95
C ASP A 58 8.73 8.78 -0.61
N ARG A 59 8.38 9.84 0.13
CA ARG A 59 7.57 9.73 1.36
C ARG A 59 6.20 9.12 1.08
N CYS A 60 5.54 9.53 0.00
CA CYS A 60 4.28 8.96 -0.44
C CYS A 60 4.45 7.47 -0.79
N GLY A 61 5.45 7.10 -1.58
CA GLY A 61 5.76 5.72 -1.94
C GLY A 61 5.99 4.84 -0.70
N THR A 62 6.76 5.34 0.27
CA THR A 62 7.02 4.68 1.56
C THR A 62 5.73 4.49 2.37
N GLY A 63 4.89 5.53 2.49
CA GLY A 63 3.61 5.43 3.19
C GLY A 63 2.66 4.42 2.55
N VAL A 64 2.59 4.42 1.21
CA VAL A 64 1.79 3.46 0.43
C VAL A 64 2.29 2.03 0.62
N ALA A 65 3.61 1.80 0.64
CA ALA A 65 4.20 0.49 0.90
C ALA A 65 3.91 -0.03 2.32
N ALA A 66 3.96 0.87 3.32
CA ALA A 66 3.61 0.55 4.70
C ALA A 66 2.12 0.17 4.83
N ALA A 67 1.23 0.92 4.17
CA ALA A 67 -0.20 0.61 4.13
C ALA A 67 -0.49 -0.75 3.46
N ALA A 68 0.15 -1.03 2.31
CA ALA A 68 0.06 -2.32 1.65
C ALA A 68 0.49 -3.48 2.57
N SER A 69 1.59 -3.30 3.29
CA SER A 69 2.10 -4.30 4.25
C SER A 69 1.16 -4.51 5.44
N ALA A 70 0.53 -3.44 5.94
CA ALA A 70 -0.46 -3.54 7.01
C ALA A 70 -1.71 -4.31 6.54
N LEU A 71 -2.22 -4.01 5.35
CA LEU A 71 -3.38 -4.70 4.76
C LEU A 71 -3.09 -6.18 4.49
N ALA A 72 -1.90 -6.52 3.99
CA ALA A 72 -1.50 -7.90 3.79
C ALA A 72 -1.46 -8.68 5.10
N ARG A 73 -0.90 -8.10 6.17
CA ARG A 73 -0.89 -8.69 7.51
C ARG A 73 -2.30 -8.87 8.07
N ALA A 74 -3.18 -7.89 7.88
CA ALA A 74 -4.57 -8.00 8.29
C ALA A 74 -5.29 -9.15 7.57
N ALA A 75 -5.11 -9.27 6.24
CA ALA A 75 -5.68 -10.36 5.48
C ALA A 75 -5.21 -11.75 5.97
N THR A 76 -3.92 -11.91 6.25
CA THR A 76 -3.37 -13.15 6.81
C THR A 76 -3.97 -13.48 8.18
N ALA A 77 -4.17 -12.47 9.04
CA ALA A 77 -4.79 -12.67 10.34
C ALA A 77 -6.26 -13.11 10.23
N TYR A 78 -7.03 -12.51 9.32
CA TYR A 78 -8.41 -12.92 9.05
C TYR A 78 -8.50 -14.37 8.58
N GLU A 79 -7.62 -14.80 7.68
CA GLU A 79 -7.59 -16.19 7.22
C GLU A 79 -7.24 -17.19 8.33
N ALA A 80 -6.30 -16.83 9.21
CA ALA A 80 -5.95 -17.68 10.34
C ALA A 80 -7.13 -17.86 11.31
N VAL A 81 -7.88 -16.77 11.57
CA VAL A 81 -9.09 -16.83 12.40
C VAL A 81 -10.17 -17.69 11.74
N ASP A 82 -10.41 -17.52 10.45
CA ASP A 82 -11.40 -18.29 9.70
C ASP A 82 -11.05 -19.79 9.68
N GLN A 83 -9.79 -20.14 9.42
CA GLN A 83 -9.30 -21.52 9.48
C GLN A 83 -9.47 -22.14 10.87
N SER A 84 -9.16 -21.39 11.93
CA SER A 84 -9.31 -21.85 13.31
C SER A 84 -10.78 -22.10 13.67
N THR A 85 -11.67 -21.24 13.18
CA THR A 85 -13.12 -21.33 13.39
C THR A 85 -13.69 -22.53 12.64
N ALA A 86 -13.33 -22.70 11.37
CA ALA A 86 -13.70 -23.87 10.57
C ALA A 86 -13.18 -25.19 11.16
N ALA A 87 -11.96 -25.21 11.70
CA ALA A 87 -11.41 -26.37 12.40
C ALA A 87 -12.20 -26.69 13.69
N ARG A 88 -12.56 -25.67 14.46
CA ARG A 88 -13.39 -25.83 15.67
C ARG A 88 -14.78 -26.37 15.34
N LEU A 89 -15.43 -25.83 14.31
CA LEU A 89 -16.75 -26.29 13.86
C LEU A 89 -16.72 -27.75 13.39
N ARG A 90 -15.69 -28.14 12.60
CA ARG A 90 -15.50 -29.54 12.18
C ARG A 90 -15.36 -30.49 13.37
N ARG A 91 -14.63 -30.10 14.41
CA ARG A 91 -14.50 -30.90 15.64
C ARG A 91 -15.84 -31.05 16.38
N LEU A 92 -16.60 -29.97 16.52
CA LEU A 92 -17.89 -29.99 17.22
C LEU A 92 -18.94 -30.84 16.47
N ASN A 93 -19.00 -30.72 15.15
CA ASN A 93 -19.91 -31.50 14.30
C ASN A 93 -19.50 -32.97 14.18
N GLY A 94 -18.20 -33.27 14.23
CA GLY A 94 -17.68 -34.64 14.23
C GLY A 94 -17.89 -35.38 15.55
N ALA A 95 -18.00 -34.67 16.67
CA ALA A 95 -18.25 -35.25 18.00
C ALA A 95 -19.73 -35.60 18.27
N HIS A 96 -20.64 -35.20 17.38
CA HIS A 96 -22.08 -35.49 17.44
C HIS A 96 -22.53 -36.59 16.47
N ARG A 97 -21.57 -37.35 15.90
CA ARG A 97 -21.82 -38.58 15.13
C ARG A 97 -21.23 -39.76 15.89
#